data_AF-A0A833LJF4-F1
#
_entry.id   AF-A0A833LJF4-F1
#
_cell.length_a   1.000
_cell.length_b   1.000
_cell.length_c   1.000
_cell.angle_alpha   90.00
_cell.angle_beta   90.00
_cell.angle_gamma   90.00
#
_symmetry.space_group_name_H-M   'P 1'
#
loop_
_entity.id
_entity.type
_entity.pdbx_description
1 polymer ?
#
loop_
_entity_poly.entity_id
_entity_poly.type
_entity_poly.pdbx_seq_one_letter_code
_entity_poly.pdbx_strand_id
1 'polypeptide(L)'
;MTAGRLGEKALGNPDAPNIVIEYASLTCSHCQRFHEETFPAFKAKYIDTGKAYFVLREYPLDPLATAAVMLARCAPGDQFFPIVDLLFEQQRN
;
A
#
# COMPACT_ATOMS: atom_id res chain seq x y z
N MET A 1 -2.67 -11.28 -14.13
CA MET A 1 -1.60 -11.01 -13.15
C MET A 1 -1.65 -12.08 -12.09
N THR A 2 -0.50 -12.59 -11.64
CA THR A 2 -0.45 -13.62 -10.59
C THR A 2 -0.28 -12.93 -9.24
N ALA A 3 -1.14 -13.28 -8.28
CA ALA A 3 -1.03 -12.79 -6.91
C ALA A 3 0.28 -13.30 -6.26
N GLY A 4 0.88 -12.47 -5.40
CA GLY A 4 1.98 -12.89 -4.54
C GLY A 4 1.59 -14.07 -3.64
N ARG A 5 2.59 -14.85 -3.19
CA ARG A 5 2.36 -16.07 -2.37
C ARG A 5 1.58 -15.83 -1.08
N LEU A 6 1.61 -14.60 -0.56
CA LEU A 6 0.91 -14.19 0.66
C LEU A 6 -0.44 -13.52 0.40
N GLY A 7 -0.91 -13.52 -0.85
CA GLY A 7 -2.05 -12.73 -1.31
C GLY A 7 -1.69 -11.25 -1.49
N GLU A 8 -2.42 -10.60 -2.40
CA GLU A 8 -2.30 -9.16 -2.62
C GLU A 8 -3.04 -8.39 -1.53
N LYS A 9 -2.48 -7.25 -1.14
CA LYS A 9 -3.15 -6.27 -0.30
C LYS A 9 -3.59 -5.12 -1.19
N ALA A 10 -4.89 -4.92 -1.27
CA ALA A 10 -5.47 -4.08 -2.31
C ALA A 10 -6.67 -3.27 -1.84
N LEU A 11 -6.97 -2.20 -2.58
CA LEU A 11 -8.08 -1.28 -2.37
C LEU A 11 -8.88 -1.14 -3.66
N GLY A 12 -10.19 -0.91 -3.51
CA GLY A 12 -11.13 -0.68 -4.61
C GLY A 12 -11.79 -1.95 -5.13
N ASN A 13 -12.51 -1.81 -6.24
CA ASN A 13 -13.26 -2.91 -6.87
C ASN A 13 -12.30 -3.87 -7.59
N PRO A 14 -12.26 -5.18 -7.26
CA PRO A 14 -11.44 -6.16 -7.99
C PRO A 14 -11.80 -6.31 -9.48
N ASP A 15 -13.01 -5.91 -9.88
CA ASP A 15 -13.47 -5.91 -11.27
C ASP A 15 -13.19 -4.58 -12.00
N ALA A 16 -12.45 -3.65 -11.38
CA ALA A 16 -12.09 -2.39 -12.03
C ALA A 16 -11.28 -2.66 -13.31
N PRO A 17 -11.51 -1.88 -14.38
CA PRO A 17 -10.90 -2.14 -15.69
C PRO A 17 -9.38 -1.94 -15.71
N ASN A 18 -8.83 -1.19 -14.75
CA ASN A 18 -7.41 -0.93 -14.63
C ASN A 18 -6.89 -1.41 -13.28
N ILE A 19 -5.67 -1.95 -13.27
CA ILE A 19 -5.00 -2.36 -12.04
C ILE A 19 -3.71 -1.55 -11.93
N VAL A 20 -3.51 -0.89 -10.78
CA VAL A 20 -2.31 -0.12 -10.47
C VAL A 20 -1.60 -0.80 -9.32
N ILE A 21 -0.33 -1.15 -9.53
CA ILE A 21 0.51 -1.79 -8.52
C ILE A 21 1.59 -0.81 -8.11
N GLU A 22 1.59 -0.43 -6.84
CA GLU A 22 2.70 0.31 -6.24
C GLU A 22 3.67 -0.69 -5.59
N TYR A 23 4.95 -0.60 -5.94
CA TYR A 23 6.02 -1.29 -5.22
C TYR A 23 6.60 -0.31 -4.20
N ALA A 24 6.30 -0.52 -2.92
CA ALA A 24 6.65 0.45 -1.87
C ALA A 24 7.50 -0.16 -0.76
N SER A 25 8.42 0.64 -0.21
CA SER A 25 9.15 0.34 1.03
C SER A 25 8.69 1.29 2.14
N LEU A 26 8.40 0.74 3.32
CA LEU A 26 7.94 1.52 4.49
C LEU A 26 9.03 2.38 5.13
N THR A 27 10.25 2.35 4.61
CA THR A 27 11.40 3.20 5.00
C THR A 27 11.85 4.14 3.88
N CYS A 28 11.19 4.12 2.72
CA CYS A 28 11.54 4.98 1.59
C CYS A 28 10.81 6.32 1.69
N SER A 29 11.57 7.42 1.79
CA SER A 29 11.04 8.79 1.85
C SER A 29 10.25 9.20 0.62
N HIS A 30 10.58 8.66 -0.56
CA HIS A 30 9.79 8.89 -1.77
C HIS A 30 8.44 8.17 -1.74
N CYS A 31 8.38 6.98 -1.14
CA CYS A 31 7.12 6.26 -0.94
C CYS A 31 6.24 6.99 0.09
N GLN A 32 6.81 7.48 1.20
CA GLN A 32 6.09 8.32 2.16
C GLN A 32 5.52 9.57 1.47
N ARG A 33 6.34 10.31 0.72
CA ARG A 33 5.87 11.50 0.00
C ARG A 33 4.72 11.18 -0.95
N PHE A 34 4.83 10.08 -1.72
CA PHE A 34 3.72 9.66 -2.58
C PHE A 34 2.46 9.38 -1.77
N HIS A 35 2.60 8.66 -0.65
CA HIS A 35 1.50 8.28 0.23
C HIS A 35 0.79 9.49 0.85
N GLU A 36 1.54 10.51 1.28
CA GLU A 36 0.98 11.70 1.92
C GLU A 36 0.42 12.70 0.90
N GLU A 37 1.15 12.96 -0.19
CA GLU A 37 0.85 14.08 -1.09
C GLU A 37 0.06 13.67 -2.34
N THR A 38 0.23 12.44 -2.83
CA THR A 38 -0.32 12.02 -4.14
C THR A 38 -1.43 10.98 -4.00
N PHE A 39 -1.24 10.00 -3.12
CA PHE A 39 -2.15 8.88 -2.96
C PHE A 39 -3.59 9.29 -2.59
N PRO A 40 -3.86 10.30 -1.73
CA PRO A 40 -5.23 10.67 -1.38
C PRO A 40 -6.04 11.15 -2.60
N ALA A 41 -5.44 12.00 -3.43
CA ALA A 41 -6.07 12.49 -4.65
C ALA A 41 -6.23 11.37 -5.70
N PHE A 42 -5.24 10.49 -5.81
CA PHE A 42 -5.31 9.31 -6.69
C PHE A 42 -6.45 8.37 -6.25
N LYS A 43 -6.54 8.05 -4.95
CA LYS A 43 -7.55 7.20 -4.36
C LYS A 43 -8.95 7.73 -4.63
N ALA A 44 -9.21 9.00 -4.30
CA ALA A 44 -10.50 9.63 -4.53
C ALA A 44 -10.90 9.64 -6.00
N LYS A 45 -9.95 9.89 -6.91
CA LYS A 45 -10.23 10.01 -8.35
C LYS A 45 -10.43 8.67 -9.05
N TYR A 46 -9.69 7.63 -8.65
CA TYR A 46 -9.61 6.37 -9.41
C TYR A 46 -10.03 5.14 -8.62
N ILE A 47 -9.63 5.00 -7.36
CA ILE A 47 -9.95 3.82 -6.55
C ILE A 47 -11.41 3.88 -6.10
N ASP A 48 -11.80 4.98 -5.46
CA ASP A 48 -13.13 5.17 -4.88
C ASP A 48 -14.22 5.28 -5.95
N THR A 49 -13.85 5.64 -7.18
CA THR A 49 -14.76 5.67 -8.34
C THR A 49 -14.81 4.35 -9.11
N GLY A 50 -14.10 3.32 -8.67
CA GLY A 50 -14.07 2.00 -9.31
C GLY A 50 -13.33 1.95 -10.65
N LYS A 51 -12.56 3.00 -10.99
CA LYS A 51 -11.78 3.06 -12.23
C LYS A 51 -10.46 2.30 -12.13
N ALA A 52 -9.94 2.11 -10.92
CA ALA A 52 -8.71 1.39 -10.65
C ALA A 52 -8.85 0.46 -9.43
N TYR A 53 -8.32 -0.75 -9.55
CA TYR A 53 -8.00 -1.63 -8.44
C TYR A 53 -6.54 -1.39 -8.07
N PHE A 54 -6.30 -0.94 -6.84
CA PHE A 54 -4.96 -0.56 -6.40
C PHE A 54 -4.36 -1.65 -5.53
N VAL A 55 -3.16 -2.09 -5.84
CA VAL A 55 -2.41 -3.08 -5.07
C VAL A 55 -1.17 -2.43 -4.50
N LEU A 56 -1.00 -2.51 -3.18
CA LEU A 56 0.27 -2.18 -2.55
C LEU A 56 1.08 -3.47 -2.42
N ARG A 57 2.19 -3.53 -3.15
CA ARG A 57 3.10 -4.66 -3.15
C ARG A 57 4.38 -4.28 -2.42
N GLU A 58 4.69 -5.03 -1.39
CA GLU A 58 5.78 -4.67 -0.50
C GLU A 58 7.13 -4.96 -1.16
N TYR A 59 7.99 -3.95 -1.15
CA TYR A 59 9.35 -4.01 -1.68
C TYR A 59 10.32 -3.48 -0.61
N PRO A 60 10.51 -4.23 0.49
CA PRO A 60 11.34 -3.76 1.59
C PRO A 60 12.80 -3.63 1.15
N LEU A 61 13.37 -2.44 1.34
CA LEU A 61 14.76 -2.12 0.98
C LEU A 61 15.76 -2.45 2.10
N ASP A 62 15.27 -2.68 3.31
CA ASP A 62 16.07 -2.95 4.51
C ASP A 62 15.30 -3.81 5.54
N PRO A 63 15.98 -4.31 6.59
CA PRO A 63 15.34 -5.13 7.62
C PRO A 63 14.25 -4.43 8.42
N LEU A 64 14.34 -3.11 8.61
CA LEU A 64 13.31 -2.33 9.32
C LEU A 64 12.03 -2.26 8.48
N ALA A 65 12.15 -2.00 7.18
CA ALA A 65 11.03 -2.08 6.24
C ALA A 65 10.40 -3.47 6.22
N THR A 66 11.24 -4.52 6.26
CA THR A 66 10.75 -5.91 6.33
C THR A 66 9.92 -6.15 7.59
N ALA A 67 10.42 -5.73 8.75
CA ALA A 67 9.70 -5.85 10.01
C ALA A 67 8.38 -5.07 10.02
N ALA A 68 8.39 -3.85 9.47
CA ALA A 68 7.21 -3.01 9.34
C ALA A 68 6.12 -3.68 8.45
N VAL A 69 6.52 -4.27 7.33
CA VAL A 69 5.61 -5.03 6.44
C VAL A 69 5.05 -6.27 7.14
N MET A 70 5.88 -7.00 7.88
CA MET A 70 5.43 -8.14 8.66
C MET A 70 4.37 -7.74 9.69
N LEU A 71 4.57 -6.62 10.39
CA LEU A 71 3.59 -6.07 11.34
C LEU A 71 2.28 -5.74 10.64
N ALA A 72 2.32 -5.03 9.51
CA ALA A 72 1.12 -4.70 8.73
C ALA A 72 0.36 -5.95 8.26
N ARG A 73 1.07 -7.00 7.82
CA ARG A 73 0.46 -8.26 7.37
C ARG A 73 -0.14 -9.10 8.49
N CYS A 74 0.46 -9.08 9.68
CA CYS A 74 -0.02 -9.83 10.85
C CYS A 74 -1.21 -9.16 11.55
N ALA A 75 -1.60 -7.96 11.13
CA ALA A 75 -2.71 -7.23 11.71
C ALA A 75 -4.04 -8.00 11.56
N PRO A 76 -4.90 -7.96 12.60
CA PRO A 76 -6.19 -8.65 12.55
C PRO A 76 -7.15 -7.97 11.56
N GLY A 77 -7.95 -8.77 10.84
CA GLY A 77 -8.96 -8.27 9.92
C GLY A 77 -8.38 -7.41 8.79
N ASP A 78 -9.12 -6.37 8.39
CA ASP A 78 -8.78 -5.49 7.27
C ASP A 78 -7.93 -4.28 7.70
N GLN A 79 -7.00 -4.49 8.64
CA GLN A 79 -6.18 -3.43 9.24
C GLN A 79 -4.85 -3.19 8.51
N PHE A 80 -4.58 -3.88 7.42
CA PHE A 80 -3.32 -3.73 6.68
C PHE A 80 -3.06 -2.28 6.24
N PHE A 81 -4.01 -1.66 5.53
CA PHE A 81 -3.85 -0.29 5.04
C PHE A 81 -3.81 0.74 6.18
N PRO A 82 -4.71 0.71 7.19
CA PRO A 82 -4.59 1.57 8.36
C PRO A 82 -3.21 1.53 9.06
N ILE A 83 -2.57 0.36 9.10
CA ILE A 83 -1.22 0.24 9.68
C ILE A 83 -0.16 0.78 8.72
N VAL A 84 -0.28 0.54 7.41
CA VAL A 84 0.61 1.17 6.43
C VAL A 84 0.54 2.69 6.51
N ASP A 85 -0.67 3.25 6.59
CA ASP A 85 -0.91 4.69 6.72
C ASP A 85 -0.20 5.23 7.97
N LEU A 86 -0.43 4.60 9.14
CA LEU A 86 0.23 4.96 10.40
C LEU A 86 1.76 4.88 10.33
N LEU A 87 2.30 3.85 9.67
CA LEU A 87 3.74 3.65 9.57
C LEU A 87 4.41 4.68 8.64
N PHE A 88 3.74 5.08 7.56
CA PHE A 88 4.20 6.20 6.74
C PHE A 88 4.11 7.54 7.48
N GLU A 89 3.01 7.82 8.19
CA GLU A 89 2.88 9.03 9.01
C GLU A 89 3.98 9.14 10.08
N GLN A 90 4.42 8.02 10.64
CA GLN A 90 5.47 7.97 11.66
C GLN A 90 6.90 7.85 11.09
N GLN A 91 7.06 7.75 9.77
CA GLN A 91 8.37 7.61 9.15
C GLN A 91 9.20 8.87 9.45
N ARG A 92 10.28 8.69 10.20
CA ARG A 92 11.26 9.75 10.47
C ARG A 92 12.34 9.71 9.40
N ASN A 93 12.43 10.79 8.64
CA ASN A 93 13.49 11.01 7.64
C ASN A 93 14.80 11.45 8.29
#